data_AF-A0A661U168-F1
#
_entry.id   AF-A0A661U168-F1
#
_cell.length_a   1.000
_cell.length_b   1.000
_cell.length_c   1.000
_cell.angle_alpha   90.00
_cell.angle_beta   90.00
_cell.angle_gamma   90.00
#
_symmetry.space_group_name_H-M   'P 1'
#
loop_
_entity.id
_entity.type
_entity.pdbx_description
1 polymer ?
#
loop_
_entity_poly.entity_id
_entity_poly.type
_entity_poly.pdbx_seq_one_letter_code
_entity_poly.pdbx_strand_id
1 'polypeptide(L)'
;MLFLTLLSIIVLLSVRCDEVQELLPEGAIWIDVDGTSYGPVVKYDASNGDEILKFGSFLMPIMNIFEKDSSLWIADGNKLFKYSSEGVELISKYLPSTITDIGVDNSTGNCWI
;
A
#
# COMPACT_ATOMS: atom_id res chain seq x y z
N MET A 1 19.96 -21.07 -23.61
CA MET A 1 19.20 -20.07 -24.38
C MET A 1 17.91 -20.71 -24.84
N LEU A 2 16.81 -20.45 -24.12
CA LEU A 2 15.47 -20.50 -24.68
C LEU A 2 14.57 -19.65 -23.77
N PHE A 3 14.18 -18.50 -24.30
CA PHE A 3 13.11 -17.66 -23.78
C PHE A 3 11.79 -18.43 -23.90
N LEU A 4 10.98 -18.42 -22.85
CA LEU A 4 9.53 -18.55 -22.98
C LEU A 4 8.89 -17.58 -21.98
N THR A 5 8.30 -16.56 -22.58
CA THR A 5 7.59 -15.42 -22.04
C THR A 5 6.18 -15.78 -21.55
N LEU A 6 5.71 -14.95 -20.60
CA LEU A 6 4.33 -14.70 -20.21
C LEU A 6 3.54 -15.90 -19.63
N LEU A 7 3.45 -15.90 -18.30
CA LEU A 7 2.14 -15.78 -17.67
C LEU A 7 2.36 -14.98 -16.37
N SER A 8 2.19 -13.66 -16.43
CA SER A 8 1.97 -12.87 -15.21
C SER A 8 0.61 -13.30 -14.69
N ILE A 9 0.59 -14.41 -13.96
CA ILE A 9 -0.58 -14.85 -13.22
C ILE A 9 -0.69 -13.82 -12.10
N ILE A 10 -1.55 -12.83 -12.32
CA ILE A 10 -2.08 -11.98 -11.27
C ILE A 10 -2.88 -12.93 -10.38
N VAL A 11 -2.21 -13.52 -9.39
CA VAL A 11 -2.86 -14.23 -8.31
C VAL A 11 -3.33 -13.15 -7.34
N LEU A 12 -4.49 -12.56 -7.66
CA LEU A 12 -5.32 -11.87 -6.67
C LEU A 12 -5.86 -12.94 -5.72
N LEU A 13 -5.03 -13.41 -4.78
CA LEU A 13 -5.48 -14.28 -3.70
C LEU A 13 -6.10 -13.40 -2.62
N SER A 14 -7.38 -13.09 -2.78
CA SER A 14 -8.21 -12.58 -1.70
C SER A 14 -8.30 -13.65 -0.60
N VAL A 15 -7.53 -13.47 0.48
CA VAL A 15 -7.72 -14.19 1.74
C VAL A 15 -8.46 -13.24 2.66
N ARG A 16 -9.75 -13.48 2.90
CA ARG A 16 -10.58 -12.77 3.89
C ARG A 16 -9.87 -12.82 5.26
N CYS A 17 -9.72 -11.72 6.00
CA CYS A 17 -10.71 -10.70 6.31
C CYS A 17 -10.17 -9.27 6.10
N ASP A 18 -10.82 -8.51 5.23
CA ASP A 18 -10.87 -7.03 5.16
C ASP A 18 -9.58 -6.20 4.89
N GLU A 19 -8.52 -6.77 4.32
CA GLU A 19 -7.27 -6.06 3.95
C GLU A 19 -7.17 -5.67 2.47
N VAL A 20 -6.72 -4.43 2.19
CA VAL A 20 -6.28 -3.97 0.86
C VAL A 20 -4.91 -4.57 0.56
N GLN A 21 -4.81 -5.42 -0.47
CA GLN A 21 -3.56 -6.03 -0.91
C GLN A 21 -3.30 -5.63 -2.35
N GLU A 22 -2.20 -4.93 -2.60
CA GLU A 22 -1.77 -4.55 -3.94
C GLU A 22 -0.33 -5.01 -4.15
N LEU A 23 -0.15 -5.90 -5.15
CA LEU A 23 1.12 -6.54 -5.45
C LEU A 23 2.03 -5.54 -6.15
N LEU A 24 3.20 -5.29 -5.57
CA LEU A 24 4.21 -4.41 -6.14
C LEU A 24 4.99 -5.09 -7.27
N PRO A 25 5.46 -4.33 -8.28
CA PRO A 25 6.32 -4.87 -9.34
C PRO A 25 7.61 -5.54 -8.84
N GLU A 26 8.12 -5.12 -7.68
CA GLU A 26 9.27 -5.76 -7.02
C GLU A 26 8.95 -7.07 -6.30
N GLY A 27 7.71 -7.55 -6.34
CA GLY A 27 7.31 -8.77 -5.63
C GLY A 27 7.21 -8.53 -4.13
N ALA A 28 6.53 -7.47 -3.72
CA ALA A 28 6.24 -7.19 -2.32
C ALA A 28 4.78 -6.76 -2.13
N ILE A 29 4.26 -6.88 -0.91
CA ILE A 29 2.86 -6.55 -0.58
C ILE A 29 2.84 -5.67 0.67
N TRP A 30 2.05 -4.59 0.63
CA TRP A 30 1.69 -3.83 1.83
C TRP A 30 0.45 -4.43 2.48
N ILE A 31 0.52 -4.64 3.78
CA ILE A 31 -0.59 -5.15 4.60
C ILE A 31 -0.82 -4.16 5.75
N ASP A 32 -2.08 -3.78 5.96
CA ASP A 32 -2.52 -3.08 7.16
C ASP A 32 -2.98 -4.12 8.19
N VAL A 33 -2.36 -4.12 9.37
CA VAL A 33 -2.58 -5.17 10.35
C VAL A 33 -3.60 -4.73 11.40
N ASP A 34 -4.83 -5.20 11.20
CA ASP A 34 -5.89 -5.53 12.16
C ASP A 34 -6.94 -4.47 12.58
N GLY A 35 -8.20 -4.77 12.24
CA GLY A 35 -9.40 -3.93 12.28
C GLY A 35 -10.04 -3.71 13.65
N THR A 36 -9.27 -3.58 14.72
CA THR A 36 -9.79 -3.17 16.05
C THR A 36 -8.90 -2.20 16.85
N SER A 37 -7.69 -1.88 16.38
CA SER A 37 -6.74 -0.99 17.09
C SER A 37 -5.74 -0.35 16.15
N TYR A 38 -4.96 0.64 16.63
CA TYR A 38 -3.89 1.24 15.83
C TYR A 38 -2.85 0.18 15.41
N GLY A 39 -2.78 -0.09 14.10
CA GLY A 39 -1.94 -1.10 13.48
C GLY A 39 -0.82 -0.48 12.62
N PRO A 40 0.35 -1.13 12.52
CA PRO A 40 1.39 -0.70 11.61
C PRO A 40 1.08 -1.15 10.18
N VAL A 41 1.65 -0.44 9.21
CA VAL A 41 1.74 -0.91 7.83
C VAL A 41 3.00 -1.75 7.67
N VAL A 42 2.87 -2.92 7.07
CA VAL A 42 3.95 -3.90 6.91
C VAL A 42 4.15 -4.25 5.43
N LYS A 43 5.40 -4.25 4.98
CA LYS A 43 5.82 -4.75 3.66
C LYS A 43 6.33 -6.17 3.81
N TYR A 44 5.83 -7.08 3.00
CA TYR A 44 6.34 -8.45 2.92
C TYR A 44 6.96 -8.74 1.56
N ASP A 45 7.97 -9.61 1.54
CA ASP A 45 8.48 -10.22 0.31
C ASP A 45 7.46 -11.26 -0.18
N ALA A 46 6.96 -11.09 -1.40
CA ALA A 46 5.92 -11.95 -1.96
C ALA A 46 6.42 -13.33 -2.36
N SER A 47 7.75 -13.53 -2.47
CA SER A 47 8.34 -14.82 -2.84
C SER A 47 8.48 -15.77 -1.66
N ASN A 48 8.71 -15.25 -0.45
CA ASN A 48 8.97 -16.06 0.74
C ASN A 48 8.13 -15.68 1.98
N GLY A 49 7.43 -14.55 1.96
CA GLY A 49 6.59 -14.06 3.06
C GLY A 49 7.36 -13.36 4.18
N ASP A 50 8.65 -13.07 4.00
CA ASP A 50 9.45 -12.39 5.02
C ASP A 50 9.05 -10.91 5.16
N GLU A 51 9.01 -10.42 6.40
CA GLU A 51 8.81 -8.99 6.67
C GLU A 51 10.04 -8.20 6.17
N ILE A 52 9.82 -7.31 5.21
CA ILE A 52 10.84 -6.40 4.67
C ILE A 52 10.87 -5.10 5.47
N LEU A 53 9.69 -4.55 5.78
CA LEU A 53 9.56 -3.26 6.42
C LEU A 53 8.31 -3.20 7.29
N LYS A 54 8.39 -2.41 8.36
CA LYS A 54 7.27 -2.12 9.23
C LYS A 54 7.34 -0.68 9.73
N PHE A 55 6.27 0.07 9.58
CA PHE A 55 6.22 1.47 10.02
C PHE A 55 4.81 1.95 10.38
N GLY A 56 4.78 3.11 11.03
CA GLY A 56 3.54 3.80 11.34
C GLY A 56 2.68 3.09 12.39
N SER A 57 1.53 3.69 12.64
CA SER A 57 0.49 3.18 13.54
C SER A 57 -0.80 3.93 13.19
N PHE A 58 -1.74 3.25 12.54
CA PHE A 58 -2.93 3.81 11.90
C PHE A 58 -4.17 3.08 12.39
N LEU A 59 -5.30 3.78 12.54
CA LEU A 59 -6.49 3.18 13.16
C LEU A 59 -7.32 2.37 12.16
N MET A 60 -7.59 2.96 10.99
CA MET A 60 -8.32 2.33 9.89
C MET A 60 -7.87 2.96 8.56
N PRO A 61 -6.61 2.74 8.15
CA PRO A 61 -6.07 3.39 6.97
C PRO A 61 -6.73 2.89 5.68
N ILE A 62 -6.99 3.83 4.77
CA ILE A 62 -7.25 3.54 3.35
C ILE A 62 -5.94 3.74 2.61
N MET A 63 -5.55 2.78 1.79
CA MET A 63 -4.24 2.75 1.13
C MET A 63 -4.36 2.63 -0.39
N ASN A 64 -3.44 3.25 -1.11
CA ASN A 64 -3.33 3.13 -2.55
C ASN A 64 -1.88 3.35 -3.01
N ILE A 65 -1.40 2.56 -3.97
CA ILE A 65 0.00 2.55 -4.38
C ILE A 65 0.19 3.32 -5.68
N PHE A 66 1.33 4.01 -5.80
CA PHE A 66 1.83 4.43 -7.10
C PHE A 66 2.84 3.39 -7.63
N GLU A 67 2.41 2.55 -8.56
CA GLU A 67 3.18 1.37 -9.00
C GLU A 67 4.58 1.69 -9.56
N LYS A 68 4.80 2.88 -10.14
CA LYS A 68 6.06 3.20 -10.82
C LYS A 68 7.25 3.38 -9.87
N ASP A 69 7.00 3.86 -8.65
CA ASP A 69 8.03 4.07 -7.63
C ASP A 69 7.72 3.35 -6.32
N SER A 70 6.67 2.54 -6.31
CA SER A 70 6.18 1.77 -5.17
C SER A 70 5.92 2.63 -3.92
N SER A 71 5.66 3.93 -4.11
CA SER A 71 5.23 4.83 -3.04
C SER A 71 3.78 4.56 -2.65
N LEU A 72 3.48 4.80 -1.37
CA LEU A 72 2.20 4.46 -0.76
C LEU A 72 1.49 5.73 -0.30
N TRP A 73 0.27 5.93 -0.76
CA TRP A 73 -0.64 6.90 -0.17
C TRP A 73 -1.48 6.25 0.90
N ILE A 74 -1.63 6.93 2.04
CA ILE A 74 -2.41 6.45 3.18
C ILE A 74 -3.33 7.59 3.64
N ALA A 75 -4.61 7.29 3.83
CA ALA A 75 -5.55 8.15 4.51
C ALA A 75 -5.99 7.50 5.83
N ASP A 76 -5.79 8.18 6.96
CA ASP A 76 -6.24 7.72 8.29
C ASP A 76 -7.01 8.86 8.96
N GLY A 77 -8.32 8.67 9.14
CA GLY A 77 -9.23 9.72 9.59
C GLY A 77 -9.26 10.92 8.62
N ASN A 78 -8.84 12.11 9.07
CA ASN A 78 -8.74 13.32 8.24
C ASN A 78 -7.29 13.64 7.84
N LYS A 79 -6.36 12.70 7.97
CA LYS A 79 -4.95 12.90 7.67
C LYS A 79 -4.53 12.07 6.47
N LEU A 80 -3.90 12.72 5.51
CA LEU A 80 -3.33 12.12 4.31
C LEU A 80 -1.80 12.07 4.44
N PHE A 81 -1.23 10.92 4.10
CA PHE A 81 0.19 10.66 4.08
C PHE A 81 0.64 10.16 2.71
N LYS A 82 1.90 10.43 2.37
CA LYS A 82 2.62 9.71 1.31
C LYS A 82 3.90 9.16 1.91
N TYR A 83 4.16 7.87 1.71
CA TYR A 83 5.41 7.20 2.07
C TYR A 83 6.16 6.74 0.81
N SER A 84 7.49 6.75 0.85
CA SER A 84 8.30 6.10 -0.19
C SER A 84 8.20 4.58 -0.13
N SER A 85 8.76 3.88 -1.12
CA SER A 85 8.89 2.41 -1.14
C SER A 85 9.65 1.83 0.07
N GLU A 86 10.47 2.67 0.70
CA GLU A 86 11.30 2.38 1.88
C GLU A 86 10.65 2.85 3.20
N GLY A 87 9.36 3.22 3.16
CA GLY A 87 8.59 3.65 4.33
C GLY A 87 9.01 5.00 4.91
N VAL A 88 9.66 5.86 4.12
CA VAL A 88 9.99 7.22 4.55
C VAL A 88 8.80 8.14 4.28
N GLU A 89 8.32 8.86 5.29
CA GLU A 89 7.24 9.85 5.13
C GLU A 89 7.71 11.00 4.22
N LEU A 90 7.02 11.19 3.09
CA LEU A 90 7.26 12.25 2.12
C LEU A 90 6.24 13.39 2.26
N ILE A 91 4.99 13.06 2.61
CA ILE A 91 3.89 14.01 2.77
C ILE A 91 3.09 13.65 4.03
N SER A 92 2.63 14.66 4.74
CA SER A 92 1.77 14.54 5.92
C SER A 92 0.88 15.78 6.01
N LYS A 93 -0.43 15.61 5.83
CA LYS A 93 -1.35 16.75 5.69
C LYS A 93 -2.71 16.45 6.33
N TYR A 94 -3.18 17.39 7.14
CA TYR A 94 -4.56 17.38 7.63
C TYR A 94 -5.51 18.01 6.61
N LEU A 95 -6.69 17.41 6.47
CA LEU A 95 -7.80 17.91 5.68
C LEU A 95 -8.96 18.38 6.58
N PRO A 96 -9.85 19.24 6.06
CA PRO A 96 -10.99 19.75 6.83
C PRO A 96 -12.01 18.68 7.25
N SER A 97 -12.04 17.52 6.57
CA SER A 97 -13.00 16.45 6.79
C SER A 97 -12.33 15.08 6.76
N THR A 98 -13.00 14.09 7.35
CA THR A 98 -12.62 12.67 7.24
C THR A 98 -12.55 12.26 5.77
N ILE A 99 -11.49 11.53 5.44
CA ILE A 99 -11.26 10.93 4.12
C ILE A 99 -11.99 9.59 4.10
N THR A 100 -12.79 9.36 3.07
CA THR A 100 -13.55 8.12 2.91
C THR A 100 -13.02 7.22 1.81
N ASP A 101 -12.17 7.75 0.92
CA ASP A 101 -11.54 7.01 -0.17
C ASP A 101 -10.30 7.76 -0.69
N ILE A 102 -9.39 7.06 -1.35
CA ILE A 102 -8.26 7.64 -2.08
C ILE A 102 -7.97 6.89 -3.38
N GLY A 103 -7.61 7.64 -4.43
CA GLY A 103 -7.23 7.10 -5.74
C GLY A 103 -5.90 7.66 -6.24
N VAL A 104 -5.05 6.83 -6.83
CA VAL A 104 -3.78 7.28 -7.43
C VAL A 104 -3.87 7.29 -8.95
N ASP A 105 -3.47 8.40 -9.57
CA ASP A 105 -3.26 8.45 -11.02
C ASP A 105 -1.91 7.81 -11.36
N ASN A 106 -1.93 6.59 -11.89
CA ASN A 106 -0.72 5.83 -12.26
C ASN A 106 0.10 6.44 -13.41
N SER A 107 -0.38 7.51 -14.05
CA SER A 107 0.45 8.27 -14.99
C SER A 107 1.36 9.29 -14.28
N THR A 108 0.87 9.92 -13.21
CA THR A 108 1.52 11.06 -12.53
C THR A 108 1.95 10.81 -11.07
N GLY A 109 1.36 9.82 -10.39
CA GLY A 109 1.54 9.56 -8.96
C GLY A 109 0.77 10.51 -8.04
N ASN A 110 -0.15 11.32 -8.59
CA ASN A 110 -1.01 12.21 -7.84
C ASN A 110 -2.14 11.44 -7.16
N CYS A 111 -2.46 11.82 -5.92
CA CYS A 111 -3.59 11.27 -5.17
C CYS A 111 -4.82 12.16 -5.29
N TRP A 112 -5.96 11.51 -5.53
CA TRP A 112 -7.31 12.04 -5.48
C TRP A 112 -7.98 11.54 -4.19
N ILE A 113 -8.87 12.35 -3.63
CA ILE A 113 -9.55 12.19 -2.35
C ILE A 113 -11.03 12.52 -2.53
#